data_AF-A0A357CA38-F1
#
_entry.id   AF-A0A357CA38-F1
#
_cell.length_a   1.000
_cell.length_b   1.000
_cell.length_c   1.000
_cell.angle_alpha   90.00
_cell.angle_beta   90.00
_cell.angle_gamma   90.00
#
_symmetry.space_group_name_H-M   'P 1'
#
loop_
_entity.id
_entity.type
_entity.pdbx_description
1 polymer ?
#
loop_
_entity_poly.entity_id
_entity_poly.type
_entity_poly.pdbx_seq_one_letter_code
_entity_poly.pdbx_strand_id
1 'polypeptide(L)' 'MTQHTKLPILGEKSFRLKGETHQLVTFLNKTLKDRDLIFGLTLDGTNYRIII' A
#
# COMPACT_ATOMS: atom_id res chain seq x y z
N MET A 1 -19.92 -3.59 -23.00
CA MET A 1 -18.72 -2.74 -22.77
C MET A 1 -18.73 -2.30 -21.32
N THR A 2 -18.05 -3.04 -20.44
CA THR A 2 -17.92 -2.66 -19.02
C THR A 2 -16.90 -1.53 -18.94
N GLN A 3 -17.39 -0.29 -18.87
CA GLN A 3 -16.53 0.84 -18.55
C GLN A 3 -15.98 0.61 -17.14
N HIS A 4 -14.73 0.18 -17.03
CA HIS A 4 -14.04 0.12 -15.75
C HIS A 4 -13.87 1.56 -15.27
N THR A 5 -14.83 2.01 -14.46
CA THR A 5 -14.77 3.25 -13.71
C THR A 5 -13.45 3.24 -12.95
N LYS A 6 -12.59 4.24 -13.18
CA LYS A 6 -11.25 4.32 -12.57
C LYS A 6 -11.33 3.94 -11.09
N LEU A 7 -10.51 2.97 -10.68
CA LEU A 7 -10.42 2.59 -9.27
C LEU A 7 -10.10 3.84 -8.44
N PRO A 8 -10.85 4.10 -7.35
CA PRO A 8 -10.59 5.25 -6.51
C PRO A 8 -9.21 5.11 -5.87
N ILE A 9 -8.37 6.14 -6.04
CA ILE A 9 -7.06 6.18 -5.40
C ILE A 9 -7.29 6.46 -3.91
N LEU A 10 -6.93 5.50 -3.05
CA LEU A 10 -7.08 5.62 -1.60
C LEU A 10 -5.95 6.45 -0.96
N GLY A 11 -4.79 6.49 -1.61
CA GLY A 11 -3.64 7.31 -1.25
C GLY A 11 -2.45 7.05 -2.18
N GLU A 12 -1.60 8.06 -2.34
CA GLU A 12 -0.36 7.99 -3.11
C GLU A 12 0.79 8.60 -2.28
N LYS A 13 1.93 7.92 -2.24
CA LYS A 13 3.14 8.43 -1.59
C LYS A 13 4.38 7.83 -2.24
N SER A 14 5.36 8.68 -2.53
CA SER A 14 6.67 8.28 -3.06
C SER A 14 7.69 8.22 -1.93
N PHE A 15 8.51 7.17 -1.90
CA PHE A 15 9.57 6.97 -0.91
C PHE A 15 10.82 6.36 -1.55
N ARG A 16 12.00 6.67 -1.00
CA ARG A 16 13.24 6.02 -1.39
C ARG A 16 13.42 4.79 -0.50
N LEU A 17 13.05 3.61 -1.02
CA LEU A 17 13.00 2.34 -0.27
C LEU A 17 14.31 1.83 0.38
N LYS A 18 15.42 2.58 0.31
CA LYS A 18 16.65 2.27 1.06
C LYS A 18 16.48 2.65 2.53
N GLY A 19 15.98 1.72 3.35
CA GLY A 19 15.94 1.81 4.81
C GLY A 19 14.65 2.39 5.41
N GLU A 20 13.69 2.81 4.59
CA GLU A 20 12.47 3.50 5.03
C GLU A 20 11.21 2.60 5.03
N THR A 21 11.35 1.27 5.11
CA THR A 21 10.22 0.32 5.10
C THR A 21 9.17 0.63 6.17
N HIS A 22 9.60 1.15 7.33
CA HIS A 22 8.72 1.59 8.40
C HIS A 22 7.77 2.74 7.97
N GLN A 23 8.21 3.61 7.07
CA GLN A 23 7.38 4.71 6.54
C GLN A 23 6.31 4.18 5.58
N LEU A 24 6.63 3.17 4.78
CA LEU A 24 5.66 2.47 3.94
C LEU A 24 4.59 1.80 4.81
N VAL A 25 4.98 1.05 5.83
CA VAL A 25 4.05 0.39 6.76
C VAL A 25 3.18 1.43 7.47
N THR A 26 3.76 2.54 7.92
CA THR A 26 3.02 3.64 8.56
C THR A 26 2.00 4.28 7.61
N PHE A 27 2.41 4.50 6.36
CA PHE A 27 1.53 5.06 5.33
C PHE A 27 0.36 4.14 5.03
N LEU A 28 0.62 2.84 4.80
CA LEU A 28 -0.41 1.84 4.54
C LEU A 28 -1.37 1.72 5.73
N ASN A 29 -0.84 1.64 6.96
CA ASN A 29 -1.67 1.60 8.17
C ASN A 29 -2.58 2.83 8.27
N LYS A 30 -2.06 4.05 8.14
CA LYS A 30 -2.90 5.25 8.21
C LYS A 30 -3.94 5.29 7.08
N THR A 31 -3.55 4.92 5.87
CA THR A 31 -4.41 5.03 4.69
C THR A 31 -5.53 3.98 4.71
N LEU A 32 -5.25 2.76 5.17
CA LEU A 32 -6.16 1.62 5.06
C LEU A 32 -6.95 1.39 6.36
N LYS A 33 -6.36 1.67 7.53
CA LYS A 33 -7.02 1.47 8.83
C LYS A 33 -8.22 2.39 9.02
N ASP A 34 -8.15 3.63 8.54
CA ASP A 34 -9.29 4.56 8.58
C ASP A 34 -10.49 4.09 7.71
N ARG A 35 -10.27 3.06 6.89
CA ARG A 35 -11.26 2.48 5.97
C ARG A 35 -11.60 1.02 6.31
N ASP A 36 -11.22 0.55 7.50
CA ASP A 36 -11.38 -0.85 7.94
C ASP A 36 -10.75 -1.90 6.99
N LEU A 37 -9.74 -1.50 6.21
CA LEU A 37 -9.02 -2.39 5.31
C LEU A 37 -7.75 -2.91 6.01
N ILE A 38 -7.65 -4.23 6.11
CA ILE A 38 -6.48 -4.93 6.64
C ILE A 38 -5.55 -5.25 5.48
N PHE A 39 -4.24 -5.03 5.66
CA PHE A 39 -3.23 -5.43 4.69
C PHE A 39 -2.10 -6.21 5.35
N GLY A 40 -1.52 -7.14 4.60
CA GLY A 40 -0.25 -7.81 4.90
C GLY A 40 0.86 -7.29 4.01
N LEU A 41 2.06 -7.14 4.57
CA LEU A 41 3.28 -6.82 3.81
C LEU A 41 4.28 -7.95 4.03
N THR A 42 4.77 -8.55 2.95
CA THR A 42 5.83 -9.56 2.98
C THR A 42 7.02 -9.07 2.16
N LEU A 43 8.24 -9.31 2.65
CA LEU A 43 9.45 -9.09 1.89
C LEU A 43 9.93 -10.42 1.32
N ASP A 44 10.00 -10.53 -0.01
CA ASP A 44 10.52 -11.68 -0.74
C ASP A 44 11.79 -11.27 -1.49
N GLY A 45 12.94 -11.55 -0.89
CA GLY A 45 14.24 -11.06 -1.36
C GLY A 45 14.30 -9.53 -1.36
N THR A 46 14.27 -8.92 -2.54
CA THR A 46 14.26 -7.46 -2.73
C THR A 46 12.87 -6.88 -3.05
N ASN A 47 11.85 -7.73 -3.16
CA ASN A 47 10.51 -7.33 -3.59
C ASN A 47 9.56 -7.27 -2.40
N TYR A 48 8.82 -6.17 -2.27
CA TYR A 48 7.72 -6.08 -1.34
C TYR A 48 6.44 -6.60 -1.99
N ARG A 49 5.80 -7.58 -1.34
CA ARG A 49 4.47 -8.09 -1.72
C ARG A 49 3.44 -7.54 -0.73
N ILE A 50 2.46 -6.81 -1.26
CA ILE A 50 1.30 -6.32 -0.50
C ILE A 50 0.13 -7.29 -0.75
N ILE A 51 -0.59 -7.62 0.31
CA ILE A 51 -1.83 -8.41 0.29
C ILE A 51 -2.90 -7.53 0.93
N ILE A 52 -3.97 -7.21 0.20
CA ILE A 52 -5.12 -6.41 0.67
C ILE A 52 -6.39 -7.17 0.31
#